data_AF-A0A9E0LUE7-F1
#
_entry.id   AF-A0A9E0LUE7-F1
#
_cell.length_a   1.000
_cell.length_b   1.000
_cell.length_c   1.000
_cell.angle_alpha   90.00
_cell.angle_beta   90.00
_cell.angle_gamma   90.00
#
_symmetry.space_group_name_H-M   'P 1'
#
loop_
_entity.id
_entity.type
_entity.pdbx_description
1 polymer ?
#
loop_
_entity_poly.entity_id
_entity_poly.type
_entity_poly.pdbx_seq_one_letter_code
_entity_poly.pdbx_strand_id
1 'polypeptide(L)'
;EVAVAESVESLTRSDERRAFWDLVDLGTTTVEIRVPVTYRYHVRLDEDWTVEIEDGFCRVLAPVLRPSQPPAIHTDRIERRVEESWLRFDAAEQLAVLERQLTPRLSQLAADPRHMALVRESSRQAVARFVRAWLLTNGAWGPDRVRAIQVQFADERGDELEVPVTLVVGD
;
A
#
# COMPACT_ATOMS: atom_id res chain seq x y z
N GLU A 1 7.68 4.01 -10.39
CA GLU A 1 6.94 3.02 -9.59
C GLU A 1 7.97 2.10 -8.93
N VAL A 2 7.78 1.76 -7.66
CA VAL A 2 8.80 1.04 -6.87
C VAL A 2 8.30 -0.34 -6.42
N ALA A 3 7.01 -0.47 -6.12
CA ALA A 3 6.39 -1.76 -5.83
C ALA A 3 4.89 -1.77 -6.20
N VAL A 4 4.38 -2.98 -6.45
CA VAL A 4 2.97 -3.28 -6.69
C VAL A 4 2.55 -4.39 -5.73
N ALA A 5 1.40 -4.21 -5.08
CA ALA A 5 0.75 -5.25 -4.29
C ALA A 5 -0.68 -5.45 -4.79
N GLU A 6 -1.06 -6.70 -5.03
CA GLU A 6 -2.42 -7.08 -5.41
C GLU A 6 -3.09 -7.78 -4.24
N SER A 7 -4.31 -7.37 -3.92
CA SER A 7 -5.11 -7.95 -2.84
C SER A 7 -6.58 -8.03 -3.26
N VAL A 8 -7.32 -9.00 -2.72
CA VAL A 8 -8.77 -9.07 -2.86
C VAL A 8 -9.39 -8.59 -1.56
N GLU A 9 -10.12 -7.48 -1.62
CA GLU A 9 -10.69 -6.83 -0.45
C GLU A 9 -12.18 -7.13 -0.34
N SER A 10 -12.62 -7.59 0.83
CA SER A 10 -14.04 -7.80 1.16
C SER A 10 -14.50 -6.72 2.14
N LEU A 11 -15.47 -5.90 1.71
CA LEU A 11 -16.09 -4.91 2.57
C LEU A 11 -17.53 -5.33 2.88
N THR A 12 -17.86 -5.43 4.17
CA THR A 12 -19.18 -5.83 4.65
C THR A 12 -19.83 -4.68 5.43
N ARG A 13 -21.14 -4.54 5.30
CA ARG A 13 -21.98 -3.62 6.08
C ARG A 13 -23.23 -4.36 6.54
N SER A 14 -23.52 -4.27 7.84
CA SER A 14 -24.75 -4.80 8.46
C SER A 14 -25.51 -3.65 9.11
N ASP A 15 -26.84 -3.66 9.04
CA ASP A 15 -27.72 -2.71 9.73
C ASP A 15 -28.91 -3.40 10.38
N GLU A 16 -29.14 -3.07 11.64
CA GLU A 16 -30.26 -3.54 12.47
C GLU A 16 -31.23 -2.37 12.66
N ARG A 17 -32.51 -2.57 12.31
CA ARG A 17 -33.55 -1.56 12.53
C ARG A 17 -34.73 -2.16 13.26
N ARG A 18 -35.27 -1.39 14.20
CA ARG A 18 -36.52 -1.68 14.92
C ARG A 18 -37.56 -0.64 14.54
N ALA A 19 -38.82 -1.05 14.40
CA ALA A 19 -39.95 -0.15 14.14
C ALA A 19 -41.01 -0.26 15.22
N PHE A 20 -41.97 0.68 15.20
CA PHE A 20 -43.03 0.79 16.20
C PHE A 20 -42.50 0.84 17.65
N TRP A 21 -41.73 1.89 18.00
CA TRP A 21 -41.20 2.08 19.37
C TRP A 21 -40.41 0.87 19.89
N ASP A 22 -39.46 0.36 19.08
CA ASP A 22 -38.66 -0.85 19.35
C ASP A 22 -39.43 -2.18 19.47
N LEU A 23 -40.75 -2.20 19.22
CA LEU A 23 -41.61 -3.36 19.45
C LEU A 23 -41.52 -4.40 18.32
N VAL A 24 -41.09 -4.01 17.13
CA VAL A 24 -40.97 -4.90 15.96
C VAL A 24 -39.53 -4.93 15.49
N ASP A 25 -38.88 -6.09 15.66
CA ASP A 25 -37.60 -6.38 15.02
C ASP A 25 -37.84 -6.60 13.52
N LEU A 26 -37.32 -5.67 12.71
CA LEU A 26 -37.47 -5.71 11.27
C LEU A 26 -36.36 -6.53 10.60
N GLY A 27 -35.53 -7.25 11.37
CA GLY A 27 -34.44 -8.09 10.91
C GLY A 27 -33.12 -7.35 10.63
N THR A 28 -32.09 -8.12 10.27
CA THR A 28 -30.75 -7.64 9.91
C THR A 28 -30.57 -7.73 8.39
N THR A 29 -30.05 -6.67 7.76
CA THR A 29 -29.64 -6.69 6.34
C THR A 29 -28.12 -6.66 6.26
N THR A 30 -27.50 -7.70 5.70
CA THR A 30 -26.05 -7.75 5.46
C THR A 30 -25.77 -7.63 3.97
N VAL A 31 -25.03 -6.58 3.59
CA VAL A 31 -24.52 -6.40 2.23
C VAL A 31 -22.99 -6.51 2.23
N GLU A 32 -22.44 -7.19 1.24
CA GLU A 32 -21.01 -7.40 1.08
C GLU A 32 -20.59 -7.09 -0.35
N ILE A 33 -19.48 -6.38 -0.51
CA ILE A 33 -18.80 -6.18 -1.79
C ILE A 33 -17.41 -6.78 -1.69
N ARG A 34 -17.08 -7.73 -2.57
CA ARG A 34 -15.73 -8.24 -2.75
C ARG A 34 -15.17 -7.67 -4.05
N VAL A 35 -13.98 -7.08 -3.98
CA VAL A 35 -13.34 -6.46 -5.15
C VAL A 35 -11.83 -6.69 -5.15
N PRO A 36 -11.25 -7.12 -6.27
CA PRO A 36 -9.80 -7.10 -6.45
C PRO A 36 -9.29 -5.65 -6.53
N VAL A 37 -8.20 -5.37 -5.83
CA VAL A 37 -7.58 -4.05 -5.75
C VAL A 37 -6.08 -4.17 -5.98
N THR A 38 -5.55 -3.31 -6.86
CA THR A 38 -4.10 -3.17 -7.05
C THR A 38 -3.62 -1.89 -6.36
N TYR A 39 -2.78 -2.07 -5.36
CA TYR A 39 -2.08 -1.01 -4.64
C TYR A 39 -0.71 -0.77 -5.27
N ARG A 40 -0.44 0.48 -5.65
CA ARG A 40 0.84 0.88 -6.25
C ARG A 40 1.58 1.81 -5.32
N TYR A 41 2.88 1.59 -5.16
CA TYR A 41 3.72 2.41 -4.29
C TYR A 41 4.83 3.10 -5.09
N HIS A 42 5.11 4.34 -4.71
CA HIS A 42 6.13 5.15 -5.35
C HIS A 42 6.95 5.94 -4.33
N VAL A 43 8.17 6.26 -4.71
CA VAL A 43 8.98 7.31 -4.10
C VAL A 43 9.08 8.46 -5.09
N ARG A 44 9.19 9.68 -4.58
CA ARG A 44 9.32 10.88 -5.41
C ARG A 44 10.77 11.10 -5.78
N LEU A 45 11.04 11.28 -7.07
CA LEU A 45 12.40 11.52 -7.56
C LEU A 45 12.82 13.00 -7.40
N ASP A 46 11.85 13.89 -7.19
CA ASP A 46 12.02 15.33 -7.04
C ASP A 46 12.11 15.79 -5.57
N GLU A 47 12.01 14.86 -4.62
CA GLU A 47 12.29 15.10 -3.20
C GLU A 47 13.78 14.90 -2.89
N ASP A 48 14.23 15.25 -1.68
CA ASP A 48 15.65 15.16 -1.32
C ASP A 48 16.13 13.70 -1.26
N TRP A 49 17.18 13.39 -2.03
CA TRP A 49 17.93 12.14 -1.95
C TRP A 49 19.31 12.42 -1.38
N THR A 50 19.76 11.59 -0.45
CA THR A 50 21.15 11.61 0.01
C THR A 50 21.82 10.32 -0.43
N VAL A 51 22.94 10.44 -1.14
CA VAL A 51 23.75 9.30 -1.57
C VAL A 51 25.18 9.55 -1.12
N GLU A 52 25.66 8.71 -0.23
CA GLU A 52 27.01 8.77 0.35
C GLU A 52 27.73 7.45 0.06
N ILE A 53 29.01 7.54 -0.28
CA ILE A 53 29.85 6.37 -0.55
C ILE A 53 31.02 6.43 0.40
N GLU A 54 31.07 5.49 1.34
CA GLU A 54 32.11 5.38 2.36
C GLU A 54 32.50 3.90 2.54
N ASP A 55 33.80 3.60 2.58
CA ASP A 55 34.35 2.25 2.80
C ASP A 55 33.79 1.17 1.84
N GLY A 56 33.43 1.56 0.61
CA GLY A 56 32.80 0.68 -0.37
C GLY A 56 31.31 0.36 -0.11
N PHE A 57 30.66 1.06 0.83
CA PHE A 57 29.22 1.03 1.02
C PHE A 57 28.58 2.27 0.43
N CYS A 58 27.59 2.08 -0.44
CA CYS A 58 26.73 3.16 -0.92
C CYS A 58 25.49 3.24 -0.01
N ARG A 59 25.46 4.25 0.84
CA ARG A 59 24.33 4.57 1.71
C ARG A 59 23.40 5.51 0.95
N VAL A 60 22.15 5.08 0.80
CA VAL A 60 21.10 5.80 0.09
C VAL A 60 20.01 6.12 1.09
N LEU A 61 19.78 7.40 1.31
CA LEU A 61 18.56 7.86 1.93
C LEU A 61 17.57 8.27 0.84
N ALA A 62 16.56 7.43 0.67
CA ALA A 62 15.46 7.67 -0.24
C ALA A 62 14.31 8.43 0.46
N PRO A 63 13.53 9.23 -0.29
CA PRO A 63 12.30 9.83 0.22
C PRO A 63 11.29 8.80 0.71
N VAL A 64 10.30 9.27 1.47
CA VAL A 64 9.26 8.42 2.07
C VAL A 64 8.50 7.65 0.99
N LEU A 65 8.26 6.35 1.23
CA LEU A 65 7.42 5.52 0.38
C LEU A 65 5.96 5.98 0.49
N ARG A 66 5.27 6.19 -0.64
CA ARG A 66 3.89 6.67 -0.67
C ARG A 66 2.98 5.74 -1.47
N PRO A 67 1.74 5.51 -1.03
CA PRO A 67 0.74 4.87 -1.87
C PRO A 67 0.32 5.82 -3.00
N SER A 68 0.05 5.24 -4.17
CA SER A 68 -0.55 5.94 -5.30
C SER A 68 -2.06 5.89 -5.11
N GLN A 69 -2.67 7.07 -4.93
CA GLN A 69 -4.09 7.20 -4.66
C GLN A 69 -4.83 7.87 -5.84
N PRO A 70 -6.08 7.45 -6.12
CA PRO A 70 -6.77 6.31 -5.52
C PRO A 70 -6.19 4.95 -6.00
N PRO A 71 -6.33 3.87 -5.22
CA PRO A 71 -5.92 2.54 -5.66
C PRO A 71 -6.76 2.06 -6.85
N ALA A 72 -6.20 1.17 -7.68
CA ALA A 72 -6.90 0.66 -8.85
C ALA A 72 -7.91 -0.41 -8.43
N ILE A 73 -9.19 -0.07 -8.54
CA ILE A 73 -10.32 -0.96 -8.23
C ILE A 73 -10.73 -1.66 -9.54
N HIS A 74 -10.66 -2.99 -9.57
CA HIS A 74 -11.04 -3.79 -10.74
C HIS A 74 -12.55 -4.00 -10.77
N THR A 75 -13.28 -3.00 -11.28
CA THR A 75 -14.75 -2.97 -11.27
C THR A 75 -15.39 -4.08 -12.07
N ASP A 76 -14.68 -4.61 -13.08
CA ASP A 76 -15.07 -5.77 -13.90
C ASP A 76 -15.17 -7.08 -13.11
N ARG A 77 -14.51 -7.14 -11.93
CA ARG A 77 -14.45 -8.33 -11.07
C ARG A 77 -15.12 -8.11 -9.71
N ILE A 78 -15.97 -7.10 -9.59
CA ILE A 78 -16.72 -6.86 -8.35
C ILE A 78 -17.78 -7.96 -8.17
N GLU A 79 -17.76 -8.59 -7.00
CA GLU A 79 -18.84 -9.44 -6.52
C GLU A 79 -19.68 -8.70 -5.49
N ARG A 80 -21.00 -8.72 -5.64
CA ARG A 80 -21.95 -8.17 -4.66
C ARG A 80 -22.77 -9.31 -4.07
N ARG A 81 -22.80 -9.40 -2.74
CA ARG A 81 -23.65 -10.33 -2.00
C ARG A 81 -24.61 -9.54 -1.13
N VAL A 82 -25.85 -9.99 -1.09
CA VAL A 82 -26.93 -9.38 -0.32
C VAL A 82 -27.65 -10.53 0.37
N GLU A 83 -27.66 -10.51 1.70
CA GLU A 83 -28.42 -11.44 2.53
C GLU A 83 -29.59 -10.66 3.15
N GLU A 84 -30.79 -10.95 2.66
CA GLU A 84 -32.03 -10.29 3.06
C GLU A 84 -32.85 -11.18 3.99
N SER A 85 -33.31 -10.60 5.10
CA SER A 85 -34.39 -11.15 5.90
C SER A 85 -35.74 -10.73 5.29
N TRP A 86 -36.69 -11.66 5.28
CA TRP A 86 -38.03 -11.69 4.65
C TRP A 86 -38.95 -10.45 4.72
N LEU A 87 -38.55 -9.34 5.36
CA LEU A 87 -39.39 -8.15 5.58
C LEU A 87 -38.82 -6.82 5.02
N ARG A 88 -37.76 -6.82 4.20
CA ARG A 88 -37.06 -5.55 3.84
C ARG A 88 -36.97 -5.19 2.36
N PHE A 89 -36.99 -3.87 2.12
CA PHE A 89 -36.89 -3.16 0.84
C PHE A 89 -35.68 -2.20 0.74
N ASP A 90 -34.79 -2.16 1.74
CA ASP A 90 -33.69 -1.17 1.86
C ASP A 90 -32.29 -1.67 1.46
N ALA A 91 -32.17 -2.92 1.00
CA ALA A 91 -30.88 -3.50 0.61
C ALA A 91 -30.17 -2.73 -0.51
N ALA A 92 -30.92 -2.18 -1.47
CA ALA A 92 -30.37 -1.32 -2.52
C ALA A 92 -29.75 -0.03 -1.97
N GLU A 93 -30.36 0.57 -0.94
CA GLU A 93 -29.82 1.75 -0.26
C GLU A 93 -28.52 1.40 0.49
N GLN A 94 -28.52 0.28 1.20
CA GLN A 94 -27.36 -0.22 1.95
C GLN A 94 -26.17 -0.55 1.04
N LEU A 95 -26.44 -1.19 -0.11
CA LEU A 95 -25.43 -1.47 -1.11
C LEU A 95 -24.88 -0.17 -1.72
N ALA A 96 -25.73 0.79 -2.07
CA ALA A 96 -25.29 2.09 -2.62
C ALA A 96 -24.44 2.89 -1.62
N VAL A 97 -24.76 2.81 -0.31
CA VAL A 97 -23.91 3.39 0.73
C VAL A 97 -22.55 2.69 0.78
N LEU A 98 -22.52 1.36 0.71
CA LEU A 98 -21.28 0.59 0.73
C LEU A 98 -20.39 0.89 -0.49
N GLU A 99 -20.99 1.05 -1.68
CA GLU A 99 -20.28 1.47 -2.90
C GLU A 99 -19.65 2.87 -2.77
N ARG A 100 -20.34 3.82 -2.13
CA ARG A 100 -19.76 5.15 -1.86
C ARG A 100 -18.58 5.10 -0.87
N GLN A 101 -18.55 4.10 0.01
CA GLN A 101 -17.50 3.93 1.01
C GLN A 101 -16.29 3.13 0.54
N LEU A 102 -16.38 2.48 -0.63
CA LEU A 102 -15.32 1.63 -1.18
C LEU A 102 -14.00 2.38 -1.37
N THR A 103 -14.00 3.45 -2.19
CA THR A 103 -12.78 4.20 -2.50
C THR A 103 -12.14 4.85 -1.26
N PRO A 104 -12.90 5.52 -0.36
CA PRO A 104 -12.32 6.06 0.87
C PRO A 104 -11.69 5.00 1.77
N ARG A 105 -12.35 3.85 1.97
CA ARG A 105 -11.83 2.78 2.83
C ARG A 105 -10.57 2.13 2.24
N LEU A 106 -10.57 1.85 0.94
CA LEU A 106 -9.41 1.29 0.26
C LEU A 106 -8.22 2.27 0.24
N SER A 107 -8.49 3.57 0.11
CA SER A 107 -7.45 4.60 0.19
C SER A 107 -6.84 4.69 1.59
N GLN A 108 -7.67 4.57 2.65
CA GLN A 108 -7.21 4.49 4.03
C GLN A 108 -6.37 3.23 4.26
N LEU A 109 -6.80 2.08 3.75
CA LEU A 109 -6.06 0.83 3.86
C LEU A 109 -4.70 0.88 3.15
N ALA A 110 -4.64 1.48 1.96
CA ALA A 110 -3.38 1.69 1.24
C ALA A 110 -2.37 2.57 2.01
N ALA A 111 -2.86 3.49 2.84
CA ALA A 111 -2.05 4.36 3.67
C ALA A 111 -1.79 3.80 5.09
N ASP A 112 -2.35 2.62 5.41
CA ASP A 112 -2.14 1.99 6.72
C ASP A 112 -0.66 1.57 6.85
N PRO A 113 0.05 1.99 7.92
CA PRO A 113 1.43 1.61 8.17
C PRO A 113 1.68 0.09 8.14
N ARG A 114 0.71 -0.73 8.58
CA ARG A 114 0.81 -2.19 8.56
C ARG A 114 0.79 -2.74 7.15
N HIS A 115 -0.04 -2.17 6.28
CA HIS A 115 -0.09 -2.56 4.88
C HIS A 115 1.18 -2.09 4.15
N MET A 116 1.63 -0.87 4.43
CA MET A 116 2.88 -0.33 3.89
C MET A 116 4.11 -1.16 4.31
N ALA A 117 4.13 -1.70 5.52
CA ALA A 117 5.20 -2.56 6.00
C ALA A 117 5.39 -3.82 5.13
N LEU A 118 4.30 -4.38 4.58
CA LEU A 118 4.34 -5.57 3.72
C LEU A 118 5.09 -5.32 2.40
N VAL A 119 4.96 -4.12 1.84
CA VAL A 119 5.59 -3.76 0.56
C VAL A 119 6.95 -3.09 0.72
N ARG A 120 7.33 -2.79 1.96
CA ARG A 120 8.48 -1.94 2.27
C ARG A 120 9.79 -2.55 1.83
N GLU A 121 10.01 -3.83 2.13
CA GLU A 121 11.26 -4.50 1.78
C GLU A 121 11.42 -4.73 0.27
N SER A 122 10.35 -5.14 -0.40
CA SER A 122 10.32 -5.22 -1.87
C SER A 122 10.61 -3.86 -2.51
N SER A 123 10.06 -2.79 -1.93
CA SER A 123 10.32 -1.42 -2.39
C SER A 123 11.77 -1.02 -2.17
N ARG A 124 12.35 -1.34 -1.02
CA ARG A 124 13.76 -1.09 -0.68
C ARG A 124 14.70 -1.71 -1.71
N GLN A 125 14.45 -2.97 -2.08
CA GLN A 125 15.22 -3.68 -3.10
C GLN A 125 15.06 -3.06 -4.50
N ALA A 126 13.87 -2.60 -4.86
CA ALA A 126 13.65 -1.92 -6.13
C ALA A 126 14.42 -0.59 -6.22
N VAL A 127 14.45 0.18 -5.13
CA VAL A 127 15.28 1.39 -5.04
C VAL A 127 16.77 1.04 -5.13
N ALA A 128 17.23 0.00 -4.43
CA ALA A 128 18.63 -0.43 -4.49
C ALA A 128 19.05 -0.83 -5.92
N ARG A 129 18.19 -1.54 -6.66
CA ARG A 129 18.44 -1.87 -8.07
C ARG A 129 18.48 -0.63 -8.95
N PHE A 130 17.59 0.34 -8.71
CA PHE A 130 17.60 1.62 -9.43
C PHE A 130 18.91 2.38 -9.20
N VAL A 131 19.34 2.52 -7.95
CA VAL A 131 20.59 3.20 -7.61
C VAL A 131 21.79 2.48 -8.20
N ARG A 132 21.83 1.14 -8.14
CA ARG A 132 22.88 0.35 -8.79
C ARG A 132 22.99 0.66 -10.29
N ALA A 133 21.86 0.66 -11.00
CA ALA A 133 21.82 0.96 -12.42
C ALA A 133 22.27 2.40 -12.72
N TRP A 134 21.88 3.35 -11.88
CA TRP A 134 22.29 4.74 -11.98
C TRP A 134 23.81 4.91 -11.77
N LEU A 135 24.39 4.27 -10.75
CA LEU A 135 25.84 4.27 -10.47
C LEU A 135 26.64 3.64 -11.63
N LEU A 136 26.18 2.49 -12.15
CA LEU A 136 26.77 1.83 -13.32
C LEU A 136 26.83 2.76 -14.54
N THR A 137 25.74 3.47 -14.81
CA THR A 137 25.60 4.31 -16.01
C THR A 137 26.43 5.59 -15.93
N ASN A 138 26.52 6.21 -14.75
CA ASN A 138 27.17 7.51 -14.59
C ASN A 138 28.66 7.42 -14.21
N GLY A 139 29.22 6.22 -14.10
CA GLY A 139 30.62 6.03 -13.68
C GLY A 139 30.91 6.57 -12.27
N ALA A 140 29.87 6.79 -11.46
CA ALA A 140 29.92 7.46 -10.16
C ALA A 140 30.39 6.52 -9.03
N TRP A 141 31.35 5.65 -9.32
CA TRP A 141 31.81 4.60 -8.39
C TRP A 141 32.74 5.11 -7.30
N GLY A 142 33.14 6.39 -7.33
CA GLY A 142 34.16 6.91 -6.43
C GLY A 142 35.51 6.19 -6.58
N PRO A 143 36.51 6.54 -5.76
CA PRO A 143 37.79 5.81 -5.69
C PRO A 143 37.61 4.40 -5.09
N ASP A 144 36.63 4.23 -4.21
CA ASP A 144 36.27 2.95 -3.60
C ASP A 144 35.16 2.27 -4.39
N ARG A 145 35.48 1.18 -5.08
CA ARG A 145 34.47 0.36 -5.78
C ARG A 145 33.36 -0.04 -4.80
N VAL A 146 32.14 0.45 -5.05
CA VAL A 146 30.95 0.10 -4.28
C VAL A 146 30.76 -1.42 -4.24
N ARG A 147 30.81 -2.00 -3.04
CA ARG A 147 30.63 -3.44 -2.76
C ARG A 147 29.21 -3.77 -2.35
N ALA A 148 28.49 -2.82 -1.74
CA ALA A 148 27.14 -3.01 -1.24
C ALA A 148 26.36 -1.69 -1.26
N ILE A 149 25.03 -1.80 -1.40
CA ILE A 149 24.08 -0.69 -1.33
C ILE A 149 23.17 -0.92 -0.11
N GLN A 150 23.03 0.11 0.71
CA GLN A 150 22.12 0.18 1.84
C GLN A 150 21.09 1.26 1.54
N VAL A 151 19.81 0.90 1.49
CA VAL A 151 18.74 1.86 1.28
C VAL A 151 17.94 2.02 2.56
N GLN A 152 17.78 3.26 3.01
CA GLN A 152 16.90 3.66 4.08
C GLN A 152 15.89 4.67 3.55
N PHE A 153 14.64 4.58 3.98
CA PHE A 153 13.64 5.60 3.65
C PHE A 153 13.65 6.72 4.71
N ALA A 154 13.30 7.95 4.33
CA ALA A 154 13.42 9.12 5.20
C ALA A 154 12.62 9.02 6.52
N ASP A 155 11.52 8.27 6.54
CA ASP A 155 10.68 7.99 7.72
C ASP A 155 11.26 6.91 8.66
N GLU A 156 12.35 6.25 8.27
CA GLU A 156 13.09 5.27 9.11
C GLU A 156 14.23 5.89 9.92
N ARG A 157 14.48 7.21 9.79
CA ARG A 157 15.66 7.91 10.33
C ARG A 157 15.86 7.83 11.85
N GLY A 158 14.95 7.22 12.61
CA GLY A 158 15.08 7.00 14.06
C GLY A 158 15.70 5.66 14.45
N ASP A 159 15.85 4.71 13.53
CA ASP A 159 16.41 3.39 13.79
C ASP A 159 17.88 3.37 13.32
N GLU A 160 18.75 3.97 14.13
CA GLU A 160 20.19 4.15 13.87
C GLU A 160 20.99 2.83 14.03
N LEU A 161 20.31 1.74 14.37
CA LEU A 161 20.87 0.41 14.57
C LEU A 161 21.03 -0.29 13.22
N GLU A 162 22.24 -0.22 12.66
CA GLU A 162 22.75 -1.03 11.54
C GLU A 162 21.75 -1.25 10.38
N VAL A 163 21.67 -0.28 9.46
CA VAL A 163 20.91 -0.47 8.21
C VAL A 163 21.44 -1.72 7.50
N PRO A 164 20.64 -2.80 7.35
CA PRO A 164 21.12 -4.04 6.76
C PRO A 164 21.45 -3.83 5.28
N VAL A 165 22.44 -4.57 4.79
CA VAL A 165 22.81 -4.56 3.37
C VAL A 165 21.58 -4.95 2.54
N THR A 166 21.13 -4.01 1.69
CA THR A 166 19.98 -4.23 0.83
C THR A 166 20.37 -5.00 -0.43
N LEU A 167 21.55 -4.70 -0.99
CA LEU A 167 22.02 -5.33 -2.21
C LEU A 167 23.55 -5.39 -2.24
N VAL A 168 24.10 -6.58 -2.47
CA VAL A 168 25.54 -6.78 -2.71
C VAL A 168 25.84 -6.53 -4.19
N VAL A 169 26.91 -5.81 -4.47
CA VAL A 169 27.29 -5.32 -5.82
C VAL A 169 28.42 -6.16 -6.44
N GLY A 170 28.95 -7.15 -5.71
CA GLY A 170 30.02 -8.04 -6.16
C GLY A 170 29.69 -8.86 -7.41
N ASP A 171 30.77 -9.21 -8.15
CA ASP A 171 30.81 -9.79 -9.50
C ASP A 171 29.88 -10.97 -9.77
#